data_AF-A0A498HY51-F1
#
_entry.id   AF-A0A498HY51-F1
#
_cell.length_a   1.000
_cell.length_b   1.000
_cell.length_c   1.000
_cell.angle_alpha   90.00
_cell.angle_beta   90.00
_cell.angle_gamma   90.00
#
_symmetry.space_group_name_H-M   'P 1'
#
loop_
_entity.id
_entity.type
_entity.pdbx_description
1 polymer ?
#
loop_
_entity_poly.entity_id
_entity_poly.type
_entity_poly.pdbx_seq_one_letter_code
_entity_poly.pdbx_strand_id
1 'polypeptide(L)'
;MFLLQDLKFYSCYKSILITFVFSFCQEFRGYVFKIMGGCDKHGFPMKQGVLTTGRVRPLLHRGTPCFRGHGRRNGERIRKSVRGCIVSPDLSVLNLASGRACIVGTPIVPHRPRGKRESSEAAEYQKLLASSLKEQRERRSESLAKRRSRLSGASKPSVTV
;
A
#
# COMPACT_ATOMS: atom_id res chain seq x y z
N MET A 1 6.95 -35.81 21.14
CA MET A 1 5.86 -35.16 21.91
C MET A 1 6.49 -34.10 22.80
N PHE A 2 6.68 -32.88 22.31
CA PHE A 2 7.18 -31.80 23.16
C PHE A 2 5.99 -31.08 23.79
N LEU A 3 5.91 -31.20 25.11
CA LEU A 3 4.88 -30.62 25.96
C LEU A 3 4.87 -29.10 25.81
N LEU A 4 3.85 -28.62 25.10
CA LEU A 4 3.48 -27.21 24.92
C LEU A 4 2.82 -26.65 26.20
N GLN A 5 3.29 -27.05 27.38
CA GLN A 5 2.63 -26.75 28.66
C GLN A 5 3.35 -25.71 29.53
N ASP A 6 4.60 -25.35 29.25
CA ASP A 6 5.31 -24.34 30.04
C ASP A 6 5.53 -23.03 29.28
N LEU A 7 4.47 -22.48 28.68
CA LEU A 7 4.42 -21.06 28.33
C LEU A 7 4.23 -20.26 29.63
N LYS A 8 5.33 -20.08 30.35
CA LYS A 8 5.42 -19.08 31.43
C LYS A 8 5.32 -17.71 30.79
N PHE A 9 4.08 -17.24 30.57
CA PHE A 9 3.68 -15.85 30.36
C PHE A 9 3.97 -15.02 31.64
N TYR A 10 5.21 -15.08 32.13
CA TYR A 10 5.58 -14.39 33.35
C TYR A 10 5.87 -12.92 33.03
N SER A 11 4.96 -12.09 33.53
CA SER A 11 5.13 -10.67 33.80
C SER A 11 5.17 -9.71 32.60
N CYS A 12 4.01 -9.45 32.01
CA CYS A 12 3.68 -8.09 31.58
C CYS A 12 2.19 -7.80 31.79
N TYR A 13 1.69 -8.07 32.99
CA TYR A 13 0.30 -7.78 33.38
C TYR A 13 0.07 -6.31 33.78
N LYS A 14 1.04 -5.42 33.56
CA LYS A 14 0.97 -4.04 34.08
C LYS A 14 1.24 -2.91 33.11
N SER A 15 1.50 -3.21 31.84
CA SER A 15 1.68 -2.15 30.85
C SER A 15 1.01 -2.53 29.54
N ILE A 16 0.13 -1.64 29.11
CA ILE A 16 -0.60 -1.55 27.82
C ILE A 16 0.31 -1.67 26.56
N LEU A 17 1.62 -1.94 26.73
CA LEU A 17 2.62 -2.03 25.69
C LEU A 17 2.89 -3.49 25.29
N ILE A 18 2.60 -3.71 24.02
CA ILE A 18 2.56 -4.90 23.17
C ILE A 18 3.93 -5.61 22.97
N THR A 19 4.93 -5.34 23.81
CA THR A 19 6.28 -5.89 23.63
C THR A 19 6.44 -7.13 24.51
N PHE A 20 6.58 -8.30 23.88
CA PHE A 20 6.84 -9.56 24.57
C PHE A 20 8.26 -10.02 24.24
N VAL A 21 9.11 -10.17 25.26
CA VAL A 21 10.42 -10.80 25.11
C VAL A 21 10.21 -12.31 25.21
N PHE A 22 10.27 -13.00 24.07
CA PHE A 22 10.07 -14.44 24.00
C PHE A 22 11.41 -15.15 24.30
N SER A 23 11.48 -15.91 25.40
CA SER A 23 12.66 -16.72 25.78
C SER A 23 12.35 -18.21 25.62
N PHE A 24 11.94 -18.65 24.44
CA PHE A 24 11.48 -20.05 24.22
C PHE A 24 12.46 -20.92 23.41
N CYS A 25 13.49 -20.35 22.79
CA CYS A 25 14.50 -21.13 22.07
C CYS A 25 15.83 -20.38 21.99
N GLN A 26 16.94 -21.12 22.05
CA GLN A 26 18.31 -20.57 21.98
C GLN A 26 18.55 -19.79 20.68
N GLU A 27 17.83 -20.13 19.61
CA GLU A 27 17.88 -19.49 18.28
C GLU A 27 17.21 -18.11 18.21
N PHE A 28 16.24 -17.80 19.09
CA PHE A 28 15.53 -16.51 19.10
C PHE A 28 15.98 -15.59 20.23
N ARG A 29 17.08 -15.91 20.92
CA ARG A 29 17.66 -15.06 21.95
C ARG A 29 18.10 -13.73 21.33
N GLY A 30 17.43 -12.66 21.70
CA GLY A 30 17.72 -11.29 21.24
C GLY A 30 16.68 -10.69 20.31
N TYR A 31 15.69 -11.47 19.85
CA TYR A 31 14.59 -10.93 19.05
C TYR A 31 13.48 -10.37 19.93
N VAL A 32 13.07 -9.14 19.63
CA VAL A 32 11.93 -8.48 20.27
C VAL A 32 10.73 -8.56 19.33
N PHE A 33 9.68 -9.28 19.76
CA PHE A 33 8.45 -9.42 19.00
C PHE A 33 7.33 -8.57 19.60
N LYS A 34 6.59 -7.94 18.69
CA LYS A 34 5.40 -7.13 18.96
C LYS A 34 4.18 -7.92 18.51
N ILE A 35 3.23 -8.15 19.42
CA ILE A 35 1.97 -8.83 19.10
C ILE A 35 1.05 -7.87 18.34
N MET A 36 0.92 -8.05 17.03
CA MET A 36 0.05 -7.21 16.20
C MET A 36 -1.42 -7.59 16.31
N GLY A 37 -1.73 -8.81 16.75
CA GLY A 37 -3.09 -9.30 16.93
C GLY A 37 -3.17 -10.80 16.76
N GLY A 38 -4.33 -11.29 16.33
CA GLY A 38 -4.57 -12.71 16.12
C GLY A 38 -6.05 -13.01 15.89
N CYS A 39 -6.35 -14.29 15.75
CA CYS A 39 -7.70 -14.82 15.59
C CYS A 39 -7.98 -15.91 16.63
N ASP A 40 -9.23 -15.95 17.09
CA ASP A 40 -9.74 -17.02 17.94
C ASP A 40 -10.02 -18.29 17.11
N LYS A 41 -10.18 -19.46 17.74
CA LYS A 41 -10.54 -20.74 17.09
C LYS A 41 -11.80 -20.65 16.22
N HIS A 42 -12.74 -19.78 16.59
CA HIS A 42 -13.96 -19.53 15.80
C HIS A 42 -13.80 -18.40 14.76
N GLY A 43 -12.57 -17.96 14.48
CA GLY A 43 -12.27 -16.96 13.45
C GLY A 43 -12.58 -15.51 13.84
N PHE A 44 -12.90 -15.22 15.10
CA PHE A 44 -13.10 -13.84 15.53
C PHE A 44 -11.75 -13.12 15.69
N PRO A 45 -11.57 -11.97 15.04
CA PRO A 45 -10.32 -11.21 15.14
C PRO A 45 -10.18 -10.54 16.52
N MET A 46 -8.94 -10.39 16.97
CA MET A 46 -8.59 -9.58 18.14
C MET A 46 -8.70 -8.08 17.81
N LYS A 47 -9.16 -7.28 18.77
CA LYS A 47 -9.17 -5.81 18.67
C LYS A 47 -8.41 -5.18 19.81
N GLN A 48 -7.48 -4.30 19.45
CA GLN A 48 -6.76 -3.45 20.39
C GLN A 48 -7.73 -2.51 21.12
N GLY A 49 -7.57 -2.39 22.45
CA GLY A 49 -8.41 -1.56 23.31
C GLY A 49 -9.60 -2.29 23.95
N VAL A 50 -9.84 -3.56 23.62
CA VAL A 50 -10.79 -4.42 24.33
C VAL A 50 -10.02 -5.23 25.38
N LEU A 51 -9.96 -4.72 26.61
CA LEU A 51 -9.16 -5.27 27.72
C LEU A 51 -9.78 -6.49 28.39
N THR A 52 -10.44 -7.36 27.64
CA THR A 52 -11.02 -8.60 28.14
C THR A 52 -10.23 -9.79 27.63
N THR A 53 -10.22 -10.89 28.37
CA THR A 53 -9.72 -12.17 27.86
C THR A 53 -10.71 -12.74 26.84
N GLY A 54 -12.00 -12.72 27.13
CA GLY A 54 -13.06 -13.25 26.27
C GLY A 54 -13.46 -12.38 25.07
N ARG A 55 -14.61 -12.71 24.47
CA ARG A 55 -15.21 -11.99 23.35
C ARG A 55 -16.25 -10.99 23.83
N VAL A 56 -16.28 -9.82 23.19
CA VAL A 56 -17.26 -8.76 23.48
C VAL A 56 -17.96 -8.37 22.18
N ARG A 57 -19.19 -7.86 22.26
CA ARG A 57 -19.96 -7.34 21.11
C ARG A 57 -20.02 -5.81 21.09
N PRO A 58 -18.90 -5.10 20.83
CA PRO A 58 -18.90 -3.65 20.75
C PRO A 58 -19.67 -3.16 19.52
N LEU A 59 -20.20 -1.94 19.61
CA LEU A 59 -20.78 -1.23 18.48
C LEU A 59 -19.66 -0.63 17.62
N LEU A 60 -19.39 -1.23 16.46
CA LEU A 60 -18.33 -0.81 15.55
C LEU A 60 -18.83 0.25 14.56
N HIS A 61 -17.99 1.24 14.29
CA HIS A 61 -18.19 2.24 13.23
C HIS A 61 -17.33 1.88 12.01
N ARG A 62 -17.71 2.40 10.83
CA ARG A 62 -17.02 2.15 9.56
C ARG A 62 -15.53 2.51 9.65
N GLY A 63 -14.66 1.63 9.16
CA GLY A 63 -13.21 1.84 9.17
C GLY A 63 -12.49 1.40 10.45
N THR A 64 -13.22 0.96 11.49
CA THR A 64 -12.56 0.32 12.65
C THR A 64 -11.98 -1.04 12.30
N PRO A 65 -10.89 -1.45 12.99
CA PRO A 65 -10.44 -2.84 12.91
C PRO A 65 -11.62 -3.78 13.25
N CYS A 66 -11.70 -4.88 12.51
CA CYS A 66 -12.81 -5.86 12.51
C CYS A 66 -14.09 -5.44 11.75
N PHE A 67 -14.19 -4.20 11.25
CA PHE A 67 -15.34 -3.77 10.43
C PHE A 67 -14.93 -2.83 9.27
N ARG A 68 -14.79 -3.42 8.07
CA ARG A 68 -14.48 -2.69 6.83
C ARG A 68 -15.66 -1.87 6.26
N GLY A 69 -16.90 -2.15 6.66
CA GLY A 69 -18.06 -1.37 6.24
C GLY A 69 -18.60 -1.64 4.83
N HIS A 70 -18.49 -2.87 4.31
CA HIS A 70 -19.04 -3.27 2.99
C HIS A 70 -20.60 -3.32 2.92
N GLY A 71 -21.32 -2.45 3.65
CA GLY A 71 -22.75 -2.61 4.01
C GLY A 71 -23.68 -1.39 3.82
N ARG A 72 -23.56 -0.68 2.69
CA ARG A 72 -24.66 0.07 2.02
C ARG A 72 -25.16 1.44 2.52
N ARG A 73 -25.16 1.84 3.81
CA ARG A 73 -25.64 3.19 4.23
C ARG A 73 -24.63 4.04 5.04
N ASN A 74 -24.48 5.31 4.69
CA ASN A 74 -23.64 6.24 5.45
C ASN A 74 -24.04 6.24 6.94
N GLY A 75 -23.05 6.16 7.83
CA GLY A 75 -23.29 6.13 9.28
C GLY A 75 -23.69 4.77 9.86
N GLU A 76 -23.70 3.68 9.08
CA GLU A 76 -24.00 2.34 9.60
C GLU A 76 -23.04 1.93 10.73
N ARG A 77 -23.62 1.50 11.85
CA ARG A 77 -22.91 0.93 13.00
C ARG A 77 -23.47 -0.46 13.28
N ILE A 78 -22.58 -1.42 13.53
CA ILE A 78 -22.98 -2.82 13.74
C ILE A 78 -22.35 -3.38 15.01
N ARG A 79 -23.12 -4.19 15.76
CA ARG A 79 -22.62 -4.97 16.89
C ARG A 79 -22.09 -6.32 16.40
N LYS A 80 -20.77 -6.45 16.31
CA LYS A 80 -20.09 -7.70 15.97
C LYS A 80 -19.30 -8.23 17.17
N SER A 81 -19.22 -9.55 17.29
CA SER A 81 -18.36 -10.20 18.27
C SER A 81 -16.89 -10.04 17.87
N VAL A 82 -16.05 -9.66 18.83
CA VAL A 82 -14.63 -9.40 18.64
C VAL A 82 -13.88 -9.95 19.86
N ARG A 83 -12.69 -10.53 19.65
CA ARG A 83 -11.84 -11.01 20.74
C ARG A 83 -11.08 -9.85 21.38
N GLY A 84 -10.91 -9.88 22.71
CA GLY A 84 -10.11 -8.88 23.39
C GLY A 84 -8.62 -8.98 23.08
N CYS A 85 -7.83 -8.01 23.55
CA CYS A 85 -6.40 -7.93 23.27
C CYS A 85 -5.52 -8.74 24.23
N ILE A 86 -6.11 -9.34 25.27
CA ILE A 86 -5.38 -10.20 26.21
C ILE A 86 -5.22 -11.58 25.59
N VAL A 87 -3.99 -12.10 25.62
CA VAL A 87 -3.66 -13.42 25.08
C VAL A 87 -4.26 -14.51 25.98
N SER A 88 -4.86 -15.53 25.37
CA SER A 88 -5.48 -16.67 26.06
C SER A 88 -5.22 -17.95 25.25
N PRO A 89 -5.29 -19.14 25.85
CA PRO A 89 -5.10 -20.42 25.16
C PRO A 89 -6.19 -20.74 24.11
N ASP A 90 -7.27 -19.96 24.07
CA ASP A 90 -8.35 -20.11 23.08
C ASP A 90 -7.99 -19.60 21.69
N LEU A 91 -6.85 -18.92 21.54
CA LEU A 91 -6.40 -18.36 20.27
C LEU A 91 -5.91 -19.48 19.34
N SER A 92 -6.21 -19.37 18.04
CA SER A 92 -5.72 -20.30 17.02
C SER A 92 -4.45 -19.77 16.35
N VAL A 93 -4.41 -18.47 16.06
CA VAL A 93 -3.32 -17.81 15.32
C VAL A 93 -2.95 -16.50 16.00
N LEU A 94 -1.65 -16.25 16.17
CA LEU A 94 -1.09 -14.98 16.65
C LEU A 94 -0.24 -14.34 15.56
N ASN A 95 -0.47 -13.05 15.30
CA ASN A 95 0.31 -12.26 14.36
C ASN A 95 1.41 -11.53 15.13
N LEU A 96 2.65 -11.88 14.85
CA LEU A 96 3.85 -11.29 15.45
C LEU A 96 4.57 -10.43 14.42
N ALA A 97 5.01 -9.24 14.82
CA ALA A 97 5.92 -8.40 14.05
C ALA A 97 7.24 -8.28 14.79
N SER A 98 8.36 -8.45 14.10
CA SER A 98 9.67 -8.20 14.68
C SER A 98 9.96 -6.70 14.74
N GLY A 99 10.48 -6.25 15.89
CA GLY A 99 10.96 -4.87 16.04
C GLY A 99 12.25 -4.62 15.25
N ARG A 100 12.56 -3.36 14.95
CA ARG A 100 13.71 -2.88 14.15
C ARG A 100 15.12 -3.29 14.65
N ALA A 101 15.22 -4.10 15.69
CA ALA A 101 16.46 -4.74 16.12
C ALA A 101 16.41 -6.21 15.72
N CYS A 102 16.55 -6.49 14.42
CA CYS A 102 16.82 -7.84 13.91
C CYS A 102 18.22 -7.84 13.32
N ILE A 103 19.17 -8.25 14.15
CA ILE A 103 20.53 -8.54 13.74
C ILE A 103 20.44 -9.84 12.91
N VAL A 104 21.01 -9.78 11.70
CA VAL A 104 21.26 -10.87 10.72
C VAL A 104 20.03 -11.69 10.29
N GLY A 105 19.60 -11.52 9.03
CA GLY A 105 18.87 -12.56 8.30
C GLY A 105 17.55 -12.20 7.62
N THR A 106 16.94 -11.03 7.87
CA THR A 106 15.74 -10.64 7.09
C THR A 106 16.17 -9.95 5.80
N PRO A 107 15.93 -10.52 4.61
CA PRO A 107 16.16 -9.81 3.36
C PRO A 107 15.22 -8.60 3.34
N ILE A 108 15.79 -7.40 3.33
CA ILE A 108 15.06 -6.16 3.10
C ILE A 108 14.59 -6.21 1.64
N VAL A 109 13.41 -6.79 1.38
CA VAL A 109 12.83 -6.75 0.04
C VAL A 109 12.43 -5.30 -0.24
N PRO A 110 13.02 -4.62 -1.23
CA PRO A 110 12.66 -3.24 -1.53
C PRO A 110 11.20 -3.16 -1.98
N HIS A 111 10.52 -2.10 -1.57
CA HIS A 111 9.15 -1.81 -2.01
C HIS A 111 9.10 -1.78 -3.55
N ARG A 112 8.21 -2.58 -4.16
CA ARG A 112 7.94 -2.46 -5.61
C ARG A 112 7.45 -1.03 -5.90
N PRO A 113 8.10 -0.27 -6.79
CA PRO A 113 7.59 1.02 -7.19
C PRO A 113 6.25 0.82 -7.91
N ARG A 114 5.21 1.57 -7.49
CA ARG A 114 3.93 1.63 -8.21
C ARG A 114 4.19 2.17 -9.62
N GLY A 115 3.59 1.52 -10.61
CA GLY A 115 4.00 1.53 -12.02
C GLY A 115 4.27 2.91 -12.61
N LYS A 116 5.44 3.05 -13.25
CA LYS A 116 5.82 4.21 -14.07
C LYS A 116 5.37 4.09 -15.54
N ARG A 117 4.54 3.09 -15.88
CA ARG A 117 4.16 2.79 -17.28
C ARG A 117 3.22 3.84 -17.88
N GLU A 118 2.18 4.23 -17.15
CA GLU A 118 1.21 5.23 -17.64
C GLU A 118 1.85 6.62 -17.86
N SER A 119 2.82 6.99 -17.02
CA SER A 119 3.57 8.25 -17.15
C SER A 119 4.55 8.25 -18.33
N SER A 120 5.17 7.10 -18.67
CA SER A 120 6.04 7.00 -19.84
C SER A 120 5.25 7.01 -21.14
N GLU A 121 4.10 6.32 -21.18
CA GLU A 121 3.21 6.27 -22.34
C GLU A 121 2.62 7.66 -22.67
N ALA A 122 2.22 8.42 -21.65
CA ALA A 122 1.76 9.80 -21.83
C ALA A 122 2.87 10.74 -22.38
N ALA A 123 4.12 10.53 -21.95
CA ALA A 123 5.26 11.32 -22.42
C ALA A 123 5.66 10.98 -23.87
N GLU A 124 5.50 9.74 -24.30
CA GLU A 124 5.73 9.32 -25.69
C GLU A 124 4.69 9.89 -26.64
N TYR A 125 3.40 9.88 -26.25
CA TYR A 125 2.33 10.48 -27.03
C TYR A 125 2.52 11.99 -27.24
N GLN A 126 2.95 12.72 -26.20
CA GLN A 126 3.24 14.16 -26.31
C GLN A 126 4.40 14.46 -27.27
N LYS A 127 5.44 13.62 -27.31
CA LYS A 127 6.56 13.76 -28.27
C LYS A 127 6.11 13.56 -29.71
N LEU A 128 5.25 12.58 -29.96
CA LEU A 128 4.67 12.34 -31.29
C LEU A 128 3.84 13.54 -31.76
N LEU A 129 2.97 14.07 -30.91
CA LEU A 129 2.18 15.27 -31.24
C LEU A 129 3.07 16.48 -31.57
N ALA A 130 4.14 16.71 -30.81
CA ALA A 130 5.08 17.80 -31.08
C ALA A 130 5.78 17.62 -32.44
N SER A 131 6.18 16.39 -32.79
CA SER A 131 6.80 16.11 -34.11
C SER A 131 5.84 16.33 -35.27
N SER A 132 4.58 15.88 -35.17
CA SER A 132 3.58 16.07 -36.24
C SER A 132 3.22 17.54 -36.44
N LEU A 133 3.14 18.34 -35.37
CA LEU A 133 2.87 19.78 -35.48
C LEU A 133 4.06 20.54 -36.10
N LYS A 134 5.30 20.12 -35.82
CA LYS A 134 6.50 20.70 -36.43
C LYS A 134 6.56 20.39 -37.92
N GLU A 135 6.32 19.15 -38.31
CA GLU A 135 6.29 18.72 -39.71
C GLU A 135 5.20 19.47 -40.51
N GLN A 136 4.00 19.64 -39.95
CA GLN A 136 2.95 20.43 -40.59
C GLN A 136 3.34 21.91 -40.78
N ARG A 137 4.07 22.51 -39.82
CA ARG A 137 4.58 23.88 -39.93
C ARG A 137 5.63 23.99 -41.04
N GLU A 138 6.54 23.03 -41.14
CA GLU A 138 7.58 23.00 -42.18
C GLU A 138 6.95 22.86 -43.57
N ARG A 139 6.00 21.92 -43.77
CA ARG A 139 5.25 21.77 -45.02
C ARG A 139 4.47 23.04 -45.41
N ARG A 140 3.89 23.75 -44.43
CA ARG A 140 3.25 25.07 -44.68
C ARG A 140 4.28 26.14 -45.08
N SER A 141 5.45 26.15 -44.45
CA SER A 141 6.51 27.12 -44.78
C SER A 141 7.08 26.89 -46.19
N GLU A 142 7.28 25.64 -46.58
CA GLU A 142 7.78 25.23 -47.89
C GLU A 142 6.79 25.56 -49.00
N SER A 143 5.50 25.28 -48.78
CA SER A 143 4.45 25.64 -49.74
C SER A 143 4.31 27.15 -49.92
N LEU A 144 4.43 27.93 -48.83
CA LEU A 144 4.49 29.39 -48.90
C LEU A 144 5.75 29.88 -49.63
N ALA A 145 6.92 29.28 -49.39
CA ALA A 145 8.17 29.62 -50.07
C ALA A 145 8.11 29.32 -51.58
N LYS A 146 7.58 28.15 -51.96
CA LYS A 146 7.38 27.74 -53.36
C LYS A 146 6.34 28.61 -54.07
N ARG A 147 5.34 29.11 -53.35
CA ARG A 147 4.37 30.07 -53.88
C ARG A 147 4.97 31.47 -54.05
N ARG A 148 5.78 31.92 -53.09
CA ARG A 148 6.54 33.19 -53.17
C ARG A 148 7.53 33.19 -54.34
N SER A 149 8.25 32.09 -54.57
CA SER A 149 9.20 31.99 -55.69
C SER A 149 8.52 31.97 -57.06
N ARG A 150 7.34 31.33 -57.17
CA ARG A 150 6.51 31.39 -58.38
C ARG A 150 5.99 32.80 -58.66
N LEU A 151 5.66 33.57 -57.64
CA LEU A 151 5.21 34.95 -57.76
C LEU A 151 6.36 35.90 -58.16
N SER A 152 7.58 35.70 -57.66
CA SER A 152 8.75 36.49 -58.07
C SER A 152 9.24 36.17 -59.50
N GLY A 153 8.93 34.99 -60.03
CA GLY A 153 9.18 34.64 -61.43
C GLY A 153 8.18 35.23 -62.43
N ALA A 154 7.05 35.75 -61.95
CA ALA A 154 5.94 36.24 -62.77
C ALA A 154 5.95 37.78 -62.97
N SER A 155 7.06 38.47 -62.71
CA SER A 155 7.16 39.92 -62.89
C SER A 155 8.34 40.32 -63.78
N LYS A 156 8.14 40.19 -65.11
CA LYS A 156 8.55 41.19 -66.14
C LYS A 156 7.68 41.02 -67.40
N PRO A 157 6.66 41.86 -67.66
CA PRO A 157 6.23 42.10 -69.03
C PRO A 157 7.28 43.02 -69.69
N SER A 158 8.02 42.50 -70.67
CA SER A 158 8.90 43.30 -71.51
C SER A 158 8.06 44.12 -72.49
N VAL A 159 7.97 45.42 -72.24
CA VAL A 159 7.59 46.44 -73.24
C VAL A 159 8.85 46.76 -74.04
N THR A 160 8.86 46.52 -75.36
CA THR A 160 9.75 47.20 -76.32
C THR A 160 9.20 47.14 -77.75
N VAL A 161 8.96 48.35 -78.27
CA VAL A 161 8.89 48.89 -79.65
C VAL A 161 7.95 48.25 -80.66
#